data_AF-A0A7S2ET14-F1
#
_entry.id   AF-A0A7S2ET14-F1
#
_cell.length_a   1.000
_cell.length_b   1.000
_cell.length_c   1.000
_cell.angle_alpha   90.00
_cell.angle_beta   90.00
_cell.angle_gamma   90.00
#
_symmetry.space_group_name_H-M   'P 1'
#
loop_
_entity.id
_entity.type
_entity.pdbx_description
1 polymer ?
#
loop_
_entity_poly.entity_id
_entity_poly.type
_entity_poly.pdbx_seq_one_letter_code
_entity_poly.pdbx_strand_id
1 'polypeptide(L)'
;FFLMVYVTMRIGKHLNYTKYGIRFKLACVALCIFLLWDVDTGLFRMLHFAFLGTEPKLGATNGSMWEWYFRSTLDHWSTFLGMIFALNYPITSLFFRKLEARPWREEWA
;
A
#
# COMPACT_ATOMS: atom_id res chain seq x y z
N PHE A 1 4.70 1.44 5.89
CA PHE A 1 4.58 1.10 4.46
C PHE A 1 5.39 -0.14 4.08
N PHE A 2 6.72 -0.12 4.07
CA PHE A 2 7.53 -1.30 3.72
C PHE A 2 7.24 -2.54 4.57
N LEU A 3 7.05 -2.37 5.88
CA LEU A 3 6.66 -3.47 6.78
C LEU A 3 5.34 -4.12 6.34
N MET A 4 4.35 -3.33 5.94
CA MET A 4 3.04 -3.81 5.51
C MET A 4 3.16 -4.65 4.24
N VAL A 5 3.91 -4.14 3.24
CA VAL A 5 4.21 -4.89 2.01
C VAL A 5 4.94 -6.19 2.34
N TYR A 6 5.97 -6.11 3.20
CA TYR A 6 6.74 -7.28 3.61
C TYR A 6 5.86 -8.35 4.26
N VAL A 7 5.00 -7.97 5.20
CA VAL A 7 4.07 -8.88 5.87
C VAL A 7 3.08 -9.50 4.88
N THR A 8 2.45 -8.70 4.03
CA THR A 8 1.51 -9.19 3.00
C THR A 8 2.17 -10.18 2.05
N MET A 9 3.42 -9.92 1.64
CA MET A 9 4.16 -10.79 0.74
C MET A 9 4.73 -12.03 1.45
N ARG A 10 5.03 -11.94 2.75
CA ARG A 10 5.56 -13.03 3.57
C ARG A 10 4.49 -14.05 3.95
N ILE A 11 3.28 -13.59 4.25
CA ILE A 11 2.13 -14.44 4.58
C ILE A 11 1.65 -15.12 3.31
N GLY A 12 1.53 -16.45 3.31
CA GLY A 12 0.97 -17.19 2.17
C GLY A 12 1.75 -17.03 0.87
N LYS A 13 3.09 -17.19 0.89
CA LYS A 13 3.97 -17.01 -0.29
C LYS A 13 3.50 -17.75 -1.56
N HIS A 14 2.89 -18.92 -1.42
CA HIS A 14 2.38 -19.71 -2.55
C HIS A 14 1.31 -18.96 -3.38
N LEU A 15 0.53 -18.09 -2.73
CA LEU A 15 -0.51 -17.28 -3.40
C LEU A 15 0.07 -16.12 -4.21
N ASN A 16 1.35 -15.76 -4.05
CA ASN A 16 1.95 -14.63 -4.78
C ASN A 16 2.11 -14.94 -6.27
N TYR A 17 2.27 -16.22 -6.63
CA TYR A 17 2.50 -16.65 -8.00
C TYR A 17 1.22 -17.01 -8.77
N THR A 18 0.07 -17.04 -8.09
CA THR A 18 -1.22 -17.35 -8.72
C THR A 18 -1.97 -16.06 -9.05
N LYS A 19 -2.60 -16.01 -10.24
CA LYS A 19 -3.35 -14.82 -10.71
C LYS A 19 -4.42 -14.37 -9.71
N TYR A 20 -5.17 -15.31 -9.14
CA TYR A 20 -6.24 -15.01 -8.19
C TYR A 20 -5.73 -14.82 -6.77
N GLY A 21 -4.65 -15.52 -6.37
CA GLY A 21 -4.09 -15.40 -5.03
C GLY A 21 -3.57 -14.01 -4.73
N ILE A 22 -2.85 -13.39 -5.67
CA ILE A 22 -2.34 -12.04 -5.47
C ILE A 22 -3.45 -10.98 -5.48
N ARG A 23 -4.49 -11.15 -6.32
CA ARG A 23 -5.66 -10.27 -6.35
C ARG A 23 -6.45 -10.32 -5.05
N PHE A 24 -6.63 -11.52 -4.51
CA PHE A 24 -7.27 -11.71 -3.21
C PHE A 24 -6.48 -11.01 -2.09
N LYS A 25 -5.15 -11.15 -2.07
CA LYS A 25 -4.30 -10.44 -1.09
C LYS A 25 -4.41 -8.93 -1.21
N LEU A 26 -4.40 -8.40 -2.43
CA LEU A 26 -4.60 -6.98 -2.65
C LEU A 26 -5.98 -6.54 -2.15
N ALA A 27 -7.04 -7.31 -2.42
CA ALA A 27 -8.37 -7.02 -1.91
C ALA A 27 -8.42 -7.02 -0.37
N CYS A 28 -7.79 -7.99 0.28
CA CYS A 28 -7.68 -8.01 1.75
C CYS A 28 -6.94 -6.78 2.29
N VAL A 29 -5.82 -6.41 1.67
CA VAL A 29 -5.06 -5.21 2.06
C VAL A 29 -5.90 -3.95 1.87
N ALA A 30 -6.58 -3.81 0.73
CA ALA A 30 -7.46 -2.68 0.46
C ALA A 30 -8.59 -2.59 1.50
N LEU A 31 -9.19 -3.73 1.87
CA LEU A 31 -10.20 -3.80 2.92
C LEU A 31 -9.62 -3.38 4.29
N CYS A 32 -8.43 -3.85 4.64
CA CYS A 32 -7.77 -3.44 5.89
C CYS A 32 -7.47 -1.94 5.90
N ILE A 33 -7.03 -1.37 4.77
CA ILE A 33 -6.78 0.07 4.64
C ILE A 33 -8.08 0.85 4.82
N PHE A 34 -9.13 0.46 4.10
CA PHE A 34 -10.44 1.08 4.17
C PHE A 34 -11.02 1.04 5.59
N LEU A 35 -11.02 -0.12 6.25
CA LEU A 35 -11.56 -0.26 7.60
C LEU A 35 -10.78 0.51 8.67
N LEU A 36 -9.47 0.68 8.49
CA LEU A 36 -8.63 1.32 9.49
C LEU A 36 -8.58 2.86 9.34
N TRP A 37 -8.61 3.37 8.10
CA TRP A 37 -8.41 4.79 7.83
C TRP A 37 -9.66 5.50 7.27
N ASP A 38 -10.49 4.84 6.45
CA ASP A 38 -11.66 5.49 5.84
C ASP A 38 -12.95 5.32 6.68
N VAL A 39 -13.04 4.26 7.48
CA VAL A 39 -14.19 4.04 8.37
C VAL A 39 -13.82 4.43 9.80
N ASP A 40 -14.55 5.40 10.36
CA ASP A 40 -14.40 5.85 11.75
C ASP A 40 -15.00 4.84 12.74
N THR A 41 -14.44 3.62 12.75
CA THR A 41 -14.81 2.52 13.65
C THR A 41 -14.09 2.60 15.00
N GLY A 42 -13.17 3.55 15.19
CA GLY A 42 -12.27 3.60 16.34
C GLY A 42 -11.18 2.51 16.35
N LEU A 43 -11.08 1.66 15.32
CA LEU A 43 -10.05 0.62 15.21
C LEU A 43 -8.63 1.21 15.19
N PHE A 44 -8.45 2.33 14.49
CA PHE A 44 -7.18 3.06 14.49
C PHE A 44 -6.77 3.46 15.90
N ARG A 45 -7.73 3.97 16.68
CA ARG A 45 -7.53 4.38 18.06
C ARG A 45 -7.18 3.19 18.93
N MET A 46 -7.93 2.09 18.84
CA MET A 46 -7.68 0.87 19.60
C MET A 46 -6.30 0.25 19.35
N LEU A 47 -5.88 0.18 18.09
CA LEU A 47 -4.59 -0.41 17.70
C LEU A 47 -3.38 0.43 18.12
N HIS A 48 -3.54 1.76 18.13
CA HIS A 48 -2.44 2.68 18.42
C HIS A 48 -2.44 3.23 19.86
N PHE A 49 -3.49 2.99 20.65
CA PHE A 49 -3.62 3.48 22.02
C PHE A 49 -2.47 3.01 22.95
N ALA A 50 -1.92 1.81 22.71
CA ALA A 50 -0.79 1.30 23.48
C ALA A 50 0.54 2.04 23.23
N PHE A 51 0.68 2.72 22.09
CA PHE A 51 1.93 3.33 21.65
C PHE A 51 1.86 4.87 21.53
N LEU A 52 0.68 5.45 21.31
CA LEU A 52 0.51 6.89 21.08
C LEU A 52 -0.42 7.52 22.12
N GLY A 53 0.09 8.56 22.78
CA GLY A 53 -0.65 9.35 23.76
C GLY A 53 -1.52 10.42 23.10
N THR A 54 -2.63 10.74 23.75
CA THR A 54 -3.52 11.85 23.38
C THR A 54 -3.06 13.21 23.92
N GLU A 55 -2.04 13.23 24.77
CA GLU A 55 -1.53 14.47 25.34
C GLU A 55 -0.72 15.28 24.32
N PRO A 56 -0.88 16.62 24.31
CA PRO A 56 -0.10 17.49 23.46
C PRO A 56 1.38 17.45 23.87
N LYS A 57 2.25 17.27 22.89
CA LYS A 57 3.72 17.27 23.07
C LYS A 57 4.35 18.32 22.17
N LEU A 58 5.59 18.69 22.44
CA LEU A 58 6.32 19.66 21.62
C LEU A 58 6.47 19.11 20.19
N GLY A 59 5.85 19.78 19.22
CA GLY A 59 5.72 19.31 17.83
C GLY A 59 4.44 18.53 17.52
N ALA A 60 3.61 18.24 18.52
CA ALA A 60 2.31 17.57 18.41
C ALA A 60 1.18 18.29 19.16
N THR A 61 0.70 19.41 18.61
CA THR A 61 -0.23 20.35 19.29
C THR A 61 -1.61 19.74 19.54
N ASN A 62 -2.06 18.84 18.66
CA ASN A 62 -3.35 18.14 18.77
C ASN A 62 -3.21 16.72 19.38
N GLY A 63 -2.05 16.41 19.96
CA GLY A 63 -1.71 15.10 20.50
C GLY A 63 -1.07 14.18 19.47
N SER A 64 -0.11 13.35 19.93
CA SER A 64 0.70 12.50 19.05
C SER A 64 -0.13 11.49 18.24
N MET A 65 -1.27 11.05 18.78
CA MET A 65 -2.19 10.14 18.11
C MET A 65 -2.86 10.76 16.87
N TRP A 66 -3.27 12.02 16.95
CA TRP A 66 -3.96 12.70 15.85
C TRP A 66 -2.99 12.99 14.70
N GLU A 67 -1.76 13.40 15.01
CA GLU A 67 -0.76 13.64 13.97
C GLU A 67 -0.30 12.37 13.28
N TRP A 68 -0.18 11.28 14.03
CA TRP A 68 0.12 9.97 13.46
C TRP A 68 -1.02 9.49 12.55
N TYR A 69 -2.26 9.66 12.98
CA TYR A 69 -3.43 9.43 12.13
C TYR A 69 -3.32 10.26 10.85
N PHE A 70 -3.22 11.58 10.96
CA PHE A 70 -3.16 12.49 9.82
C PHE A 70 -2.05 12.13 8.81
N ARG A 71 -0.82 11.89 9.28
CA ARG A 71 0.29 11.53 8.40
C ARG A 71 0.11 10.16 7.77
N SER A 72 -0.40 9.16 8.52
CA SER A 72 -0.64 7.82 7.96
C SER A 72 -1.83 7.79 6.98
N THR A 73 -2.86 8.60 7.21
CA THR A 73 -3.99 8.80 6.30
C THR A 73 -3.57 9.50 5.01
N LEU A 74 -2.47 10.25 4.96
CA LEU A 74 -2.01 10.79 3.67
C LEU A 74 -1.42 9.70 2.75
N ASP A 75 -0.80 8.68 3.33
CA ASP A 75 0.02 7.71 2.60
C ASP A 75 -0.55 6.28 2.55
N HIS A 76 -1.66 6.01 3.25
CA HIS A 76 -2.26 4.66 3.33
C HIS A 76 -2.55 4.02 1.96
N TRP A 77 -3.14 4.77 1.02
CA TRP A 77 -3.37 4.31 -0.36
C TRP A 77 -2.09 4.24 -1.22
N SER A 78 -1.09 5.06 -0.92
CA SER A 78 0.18 5.10 -1.67
C SER A 78 0.87 3.72 -1.67
N THR A 79 0.83 3.03 -0.53
CA THR A 79 1.41 1.68 -0.41
C THR A 79 0.65 0.65 -1.23
N PHE A 80 -0.68 0.74 -1.26
CA PHE A 80 -1.52 -0.15 -2.06
C PHE A 80 -1.25 0.02 -3.56
N LEU A 81 -1.22 1.26 -4.04
CA LEU A 81 -0.90 1.58 -5.43
C LEU A 81 0.53 1.14 -5.79
N GLY A 82 1.51 1.37 -4.90
CA GLY A 82 2.88 0.91 -5.08
C GLY A 82 2.98 -0.61 -5.28
N MET A 83 2.20 -1.41 -4.53
CA MET A 83 2.13 -2.86 -4.73
C MET A 83 1.54 -3.25 -6.09
N ILE A 84 0.49 -2.54 -6.55
CA ILE A 84 -0.10 -2.79 -7.87
C ILE A 84 0.92 -2.52 -8.97
N PHE A 85 1.63 -1.39 -8.91
CA PHE A 85 2.66 -1.06 -9.90
C PHE A 85 3.81 -2.07 -9.87
N ALA A 86 4.28 -2.47 -8.70
CA ALA A 86 5.33 -3.48 -8.57
C ALA A 86 4.95 -4.83 -9.20
N LEU A 87 3.67 -5.24 -9.08
CA LEU A 87 3.18 -6.48 -9.68
C LEU A 87 3.06 -6.41 -11.21
N ASN A 88 2.76 -5.23 -11.76
CA ASN A 88 2.65 -5.03 -13.21
C ASN A 88 3.98 -4.68 -13.87
N TYR A 89 4.99 -4.27 -13.11
CA TYR A 89 6.33 -3.95 -13.59
C TYR A 89 6.92 -4.96 -14.60
N PRO A 90 6.91 -6.30 -14.38
CA PRO A 90 7.47 -7.23 -15.35
C PRO A 90 6.70 -7.23 -16.68
N ILE A 91 5.38 -7.04 -16.65
CA ILE A 91 4.55 -6.98 -17.86
C ILE A 91 4.86 -5.70 -18.63
N THR A 92 4.93 -4.57 -17.91
CA THR A 92 5.27 -3.26 -18.48
C THR A 92 6.69 -3.26 -19.05
N SER A 93 7.66 -3.85 -18.34
CA SER A 93 9.04 -4.03 -18.82
C SER A 93 9.09 -4.86 -20.09
N LEU A 94 8.36 -5.98 -20.15
CA LEU A 94 8.27 -6.80 -21.36
C LEU A 94 7.62 -6.05 -22.52
N PHE A 95 6.63 -5.20 -22.25
CA PHE A 95 6.01 -4.35 -23.26
C PHE A 95 7.02 -3.35 -23.84
N PHE A 96 7.76 -2.64 -22.99
CA PHE A 96 8.81 -1.71 -23.44
C PHE A 96 9.88 -2.43 -24.28
N ARG A 97 10.38 -3.58 -23.83
CA ARG A 97 11.36 -4.37 -24.59
C ARG A 97 10.84 -4.84 -25.95
N LYS A 98 9.53 -5.08 -26.08
CA LYS A 98 8.91 -5.43 -27.37
C LYS A 98 8.74 -4.22 -28.28
N LEU A 99 8.50 -3.04 -27.73
CA LEU A 99 8.47 -1.80 -28.49
C LEU A 99 9.86 -1.46 -29.03
N GLU A 100 10.88 -1.48 -28.17
CA GLU A 100 12.30 -1.22 -28.54
C GLU A 100 12.88 -2.23 -29.54
N ALA A 101 12.23 -3.38 -29.74
CA ALA A 101 12.64 -4.37 -30.72
C ALA A 101 12.04 -4.10 -32.12
N ARG A 102 11.15 -3.11 -32.27
CA ARG A 102 10.50 -2.76 -33.54
C ARG A 102 11.41 -1.83 -34.36
N PRO A 103 11.20 -1.74 -35.68
CA PRO A 103 11.87 -0.72 -36.48
C PRO A 103 11.53 0.69 -35.97
N TRP A 104 12.51 1.60 -35.90
CA TRP A 104 12.36 2.99 -35.42
C TRP A 104 11.10 3.74 -35.91
N ARG A 105 10.60 3.41 -37.12
CA ARG A 105 9.39 4.03 -37.69
C ARG A 105 8.08 3.56 -37.04
N GLU A 106 8.07 2.39 -36.43
CA GLU A 106 6.91 1.76 -35.78
C GLU A 106 6.97 1.83 -34.24
N GLU A 107 8.08 2.32 -33.68
CA GLU A 107 8.25 2.50 -32.23
C GLU A 107 7.40 3.65 -31.67
N TRP A 108 7.17 4.69 -32.49
CA TRP A 108 6.53 5.95 -32.10
C TRP A 108 5.13 6.16 -32.71
N ALA A 109 4.63 5.18 -33.48
CA ALA A 109 3.31 5.20 -34.12
C ALA A 109 2.25 4.54 -33.23
#